data_AF-A0A4Y8LIE1-F1
#
_entry.id   AF-A0A4Y8LIE1-F1
#
_cell.length_a   1.000
_cell.length_b   1.000
_cell.length_c   1.000
_cell.angle_alpha   90.00
_cell.angle_beta   90.00
_cell.angle_gamma   90.00
#
_symmetry.space_group_name_H-M   'P 1'
#
loop_
_entity.id
_entity.type
_entity.pdbx_description
1 polymer ?
#
loop_
_entity_poly.entity_id
_entity_poly.type
_entity_poly.pdbx_seq_one_letter_code
_entity_poly.pdbx_strand_id
1 'polypeptide(L)'
;MKYSIFRWLHIAGSGIITIPFSLFLASGFIGENYNDELFLAPGFLTFIGVWLIGAVLMFINKTKIIGMILTSLPAVFYVAVIVYVVIIPALTY
;
A
#
# COMPACT_ATOMS: atom_id res chain seq x y z
N MET A 1 18.25 8.95 -15.11
CA MET A 1 18.51 8.42 -13.75
C MET A 1 18.93 6.95 -13.85
N LYS A 2 19.94 6.47 -13.11
CA LYS A 2 20.33 5.04 -13.15
C LYS A 2 19.18 4.17 -12.61
N TYR A 3 18.90 3.03 -13.23
CA TYR A 3 17.82 2.11 -12.83
C TYR A 3 17.90 1.71 -11.34
N SER A 4 19.11 1.54 -10.81
CA SER A 4 19.32 1.26 -9.39
C SER A 4 18.76 2.35 -8.47
N ILE A 5 18.95 3.63 -8.82
CA ILE A 5 18.44 4.77 -8.03
C ILE A 5 16.92 4.83 -8.16
N PHE A 6 16.41 4.64 -9.38
CA PHE A 6 14.97 4.58 -9.64
C PHE A 6 14.26 3.52 -8.80
N ARG A 7 14.80 2.30 -8.76
CA ARG A 7 14.21 1.20 -7.99
C ARG A 7 14.07 1.55 -6.51
N TRP A 8 15.10 2.11 -5.90
CA TRP A 8 15.06 2.47 -4.49
C TRP A 8 14.04 3.58 -4.20
N LEU A 9 14.00 4.62 -5.03
CA LEU A 9 13.00 5.69 -4.90
C LEU A 9 11.58 5.16 -5.08
N HIS A 10 11.37 4.27 -6.05
CA HIS A 10 10.06 3.65 -6.31
C HIS A 10 9.59 2.79 -5.14
N ILE A 11 10.45 1.91 -4.62
CA ILE A 11 10.15 1.05 -3.46
C ILE A 11 9.88 1.93 -2.24
N ALA A 12 10.75 2.89 -1.94
CA ALA A 12 10.57 3.78 -0.78
C ALA A 12 9.29 4.61 -0.88
N GLY A 13 9.02 5.22 -2.04
CA GLY A 13 7.82 6.04 -2.25
C GLY A 13 6.53 5.23 -2.14
N SER A 14 6.48 4.06 -2.79
CA SER A 14 5.31 3.16 -2.68
C SER A 14 5.15 2.59 -1.26
N GLY A 15 6.25 2.32 -0.55
CA GLY A 15 6.25 1.80 0.81
C GLY A 15 5.76 2.80 1.85
N ILE A 16 6.12 4.09 1.71
CA ILE A 16 5.64 5.18 2.58
C ILE A 16 4.12 5.32 2.53
N ILE A 17 3.49 4.98 1.41
CA ILE A 17 2.03 4.96 1.30
C ILE A 17 1.49 3.62 1.81
N THR A 18 2.04 2.51 1.31
CA THR A 18 1.47 1.18 1.55
C THR A 18 1.51 0.78 3.02
N ILE A 19 2.66 0.92 3.69
CA ILE A 19 2.87 0.40 5.05
C ILE A 19 1.98 1.13 6.07
N PRO A 20 1.98 2.48 6.16
CA PRO A 20 1.17 3.17 7.15
C PRO A 20 -0.33 2.98 6.92
N PHE A 21 -0.80 3.03 5.66
CA PHE A 21 -2.22 2.82 5.36
C PHE A 21 -2.68 1.40 5.65
N SER A 22 -1.86 0.40 5.30
CA SER A 22 -2.19 -1.01 5.61
C SER A 22 -2.29 -1.23 7.12
N LEU A 23 -1.34 -0.69 7.89
CA LEU A 23 -1.33 -0.82 9.35
C LEU A 23 -2.52 -0.09 9.98
N PHE A 24 -2.80 1.14 9.55
CA PHE A 24 -3.91 1.94 10.06
C PHE A 24 -5.26 1.27 9.80
N LEU A 25 -5.49 0.79 8.57
CA LEU A 25 -6.73 0.09 8.23
C LEU A 25 -6.82 -1.28 8.91
N ALA A 26 -5.70 -1.97 9.11
CA ALA A 26 -5.68 -3.24 9.83
C ALA A 26 -6.00 -3.06 11.32
N SER A 27 -5.52 -1.97 11.94
CA SER A 27 -5.78 -1.66 13.35
C SER A 27 -7.18 -1.12 13.62
N GLY A 28 -7.94 -0.76 12.58
CA GLY A 28 -9.23 -0.08 12.72
C GLY A 28 -9.09 1.38 13.17
N PHE A 29 -10.21 2.10 13.17
CA PHE A 29 -10.24 3.48 13.66
C PHE A 29 -10.26 3.55 15.19
N ILE A 30 -9.94 4.72 15.73
CA ILE A 30 -9.98 4.97 17.17
C ILE A 30 -11.38 4.65 17.70
N GLY A 31 -11.46 3.74 18.67
CA GLY A 31 -12.72 3.36 19.32
C GLY A 31 -13.44 2.18 18.66
N GLU A 32 -12.91 1.58 17.59
CA GLU A 32 -13.51 0.39 16.96
C GLU A 32 -13.04 -0.94 17.57
N ASN A 33 -12.05 -0.91 18.46
CA ASN A 33 -11.50 -2.12 19.08
C ASN A 33 -12.20 -2.47 20.38
N TYR A 34 -13.21 -3.33 20.28
CA TYR A 34 -13.99 -3.81 21.43
C TYR A 34 -13.49 -5.14 22.00
N ASN A 35 -12.60 -5.83 21.28
CA ASN A 35 -12.15 -7.19 21.60
C ASN A 35 -10.68 -7.25 22.04
N ASP A 36 -10.04 -6.10 22.28
CA ASP A 36 -8.60 -5.97 22.60
C ASP A 36 -7.66 -6.63 21.57
N GLU A 37 -8.10 -6.75 20.31
CA GLU A 37 -7.31 -7.35 19.23
C GLU A 37 -6.43 -6.29 18.56
N LEU A 38 -5.12 -6.52 18.42
CA LEU A 38 -4.22 -5.53 17.80
C LEU A 38 -4.62 -5.15 16.36
N PHE A 39 -5.17 -6.11 15.61
CA PHE A 39 -5.62 -5.92 14.23
C PHE A 39 -7.04 -6.45 14.09
N LEU A 40 -8.02 -5.53 14.08
CA LEU A 40 -9.44 -5.83 13.80
C LEU A 40 -9.66 -6.38 12.38
N ALA A 41 -8.88 -5.90 11.42
CA ALA A 41 -8.98 -6.27 10.01
C ALA A 41 -7.62 -6.70 9.44
N PRO A 42 -7.06 -7.84 9.88
CA PRO A 42 -5.71 -8.27 9.52
C PRO A 42 -5.55 -8.53 8.00
N GLY A 43 -6.65 -8.67 7.26
CA GLY A 43 -6.65 -8.77 5.80
C GLY A 43 -5.92 -7.61 5.11
N PHE A 44 -5.93 -6.40 5.68
CA PHE A 44 -5.19 -5.26 5.12
C PHE A 44 -3.66 -5.43 5.19
N LEU A 45 -3.13 -6.29 6.07
CA LEU A 45 -1.69 -6.57 6.12
C LEU A 45 -1.22 -7.35 4.88
N THR A 46 -2.13 -8.01 4.14
CA THR A 46 -1.77 -8.70 2.89
C THR A 46 -1.22 -7.74 1.84
N PHE A 47 -1.62 -6.46 1.85
CA PHE A 47 -1.10 -5.43 0.95
C PHE A 47 0.39 -5.15 1.19
N ILE A 48 0.86 -5.22 2.46
CA ILE A 48 2.29 -5.16 2.78
C ILE A 48 3.01 -6.37 2.17
N GLY A 49 2.41 -7.56 2.26
CA GLY A 49 2.94 -8.78 1.63
C GLY A 49 3.08 -8.66 0.12
N VAL A 50 2.04 -8.17 -0.57
CA VAL A 50 2.06 -7.92 -2.03
C VAL A 50 3.16 -6.92 -2.39
N TRP A 51 3.29 -5.84 -1.62
CA TRP A 51 4.34 -4.85 -1.82
C TRP A 51 5.74 -5.42 -1.62
N LEU A 52 5.97 -6.22 -0.56
CA LEU A 52 7.24 -6.89 -0.29
C LEU A 52 7.63 -7.85 -1.43
N ILE A 53 6.68 -8.67 -1.90
CA ILE A 53 6.90 -9.57 -3.03
C ILE A 53 7.32 -8.77 -4.27
N GLY A 54 6.59 -7.68 -4.56
CA GLY A 54 6.94 -6.79 -5.66
C GLY A 54 8.36 -6.21 -5.52
N ALA A 55 8.72 -5.76 -4.31
CA ALA A 55 10.01 -5.15 -4.03
C ALA A 55 11.15 -6.15 -4.30
N VAL A 56 11.01 -7.41 -3.87
CA VAL A 56 11.98 -8.48 -4.14
C VAL A 56 12.08 -8.75 -5.65
N LEU A 57 10.95 -8.84 -6.35
CA LEU A 57 10.92 -9.11 -7.79
C LEU A 57 11.60 -8.01 -8.64
N MET A 58 11.70 -6.77 -8.14
CA MET A 58 12.44 -5.68 -8.80
C MET A 58 13.96 -5.87 -8.81
N PHE A 59 14.50 -6.80 -8.03
CA PHE A 59 15.93 -7.14 -8.07
C PHE A 59 16.26 -8.20 -9.12
N ILE A 60 15.25 -8.89 -9.67
CA ILE A 60 15.43 -9.94 -10.67
C ILE A 60 15.12 -9.36 -12.05
N ASN A 61 16.11 -9.35 -12.95
CA ASN A 61 16.00 -8.71 -14.27
C ASN A 61 14.79 -9.17 -15.10
N LYS A 62 14.41 -10.46 -15.01
CA LYS A 62 13.28 -11.04 -15.75
C LYS A 62 11.91 -10.58 -15.23
N THR A 63 11.79 -10.26 -13.95
CA THR A 63 10.53 -9.92 -13.28
C THR A 63 10.45 -8.46 -12.85
N LYS A 64 11.43 -7.64 -13.24
CA LYS A 64 11.56 -6.27 -12.75
C LYS A 64 10.32 -5.39 -12.99
N ILE A 65 9.64 -5.59 -14.12
CA ILE A 65 8.42 -4.85 -14.47
C ILE A 65 7.24 -5.33 -13.62
N ILE A 66 7.12 -6.65 -13.43
CA ILE A 66 6.10 -7.25 -12.55
C ILE A 66 6.28 -6.73 -11.12
N GLY A 67 7.53 -6.66 -10.64
CA GLY A 67 7.84 -6.10 -9.32
C GLY A 67 7.43 -4.63 -9.19
N MET A 68 7.64 -3.82 -10.23
CA MET A 68 7.17 -2.42 -10.26
C MET A 68 5.65 -2.30 -10.18
N ILE A 69 4.93 -3.18 -10.89
CA ILE A 69 3.46 -3.19 -10.86
C ILE A 69 2.97 -3.58 -9.47
N LEU A 70 3.49 -4.67 -8.92
CA LEU A 70 3.08 -5.19 -7.61
C LEU A 70 3.37 -4.21 -6.46
N THR A 71 4.51 -3.52 -6.49
CA THR A 71 4.82 -2.47 -5.49
C THR A 71 3.90 -1.27 -5.61
N SER A 72 3.40 -0.95 -6.80
CA SER A 72 2.52 0.21 -7.00
C SER A 72 1.05 -0.09 -6.66
N LEU A 73 0.64 -1.36 -6.77
CA LEU A 73 -0.75 -1.78 -6.74
C LEU A 73 -1.48 -1.40 -5.43
N PRO A 74 -0.91 -1.62 -4.22
CA PRO A 74 -1.53 -1.18 -2.98
C PRO A 74 -1.66 0.35 -2.88
N ALA A 75 -0.62 1.09 -3.26
CA ALA A 75 -0.64 2.55 -3.21
C ALA A 75 -1.72 3.13 -4.14
N VAL A 76 -1.85 2.60 -5.36
CA VAL A 76 -2.91 2.99 -6.31
C VAL A 76 -4.29 2.65 -5.75
N PHE A 77 -4.46 1.48 -5.15
CA PHE A 77 -5.70 1.09 -4.49
C PHE A 77 -6.09 2.08 -3.39
N TYR A 78 -5.16 2.45 -2.49
CA TYR A 78 -5.46 3.40 -1.42
C TYR A 78 -5.81 4.79 -1.95
N VAL A 79 -5.09 5.29 -2.96
CA VAL A 79 -5.43 6.57 -3.60
C VAL A 79 -6.85 6.51 -4.20
N ALA A 80 -7.19 5.43 -4.90
CA ALA A 80 -8.53 5.26 -5.48
C ALA A 80 -9.63 5.25 -4.41
N VAL A 81 -9.40 4.55 -3.28
CA VAL A 81 -10.33 4.53 -2.14
C VAL A 81 -10.51 5.93 -1.56
N ILE A 82 -9.44 6.70 -1.35
CA ILE A 82 -9.53 8.06 -0.82
C ILE A 82 -10.32 8.97 -1.77
N VAL A 83 -10.05 8.91 -3.07
CA VAL A 83 -10.79 9.71 -4.06
C VAL A 83 -12.27 9.36 -4.01
N TYR A 84 -12.60 8.07 -3.98
CA TYR A 84 -13.98 7.60 -3.99
C TYR A 84 -14.75 7.94 -2.70
N VAL A 85 -14.14 7.74 -1.53
CA VAL A 85 -14.80 7.89 -0.23
C VAL A 85 -14.80 9.34 0.26
N VAL A 86 -13.75 10.11 -0.03
CA VAL A 86 -13.57 11.46 0.53
C VAL A 86 -13.87 12.52 -0.50
N ILE A 87 -13.25 12.44 -1.68
CA ILE A 87 -13.25 13.56 -2.64
C ILE A 87 -14.58 13.64 -3.40
N ILE A 88 -15.07 12.52 -3.95
CA ILE A 88 -16.32 12.53 -4.72
C ILE A 88 -17.49 13.02 -3.85
N PRO A 89 -17.72 12.49 -2.64
CA PRO A 89 -18.80 12.99 -1.78
C PRO A 89 -18.67 14.47 -1.45
N ALA A 90 -17.45 14.95 -1.16
CA ALA A 90 -17.21 16.36 -0.84
C ALA A 90 -17.46 17.34 -2.00
N LEU A 91 -17.59 16.84 -3.24
CA LEU A 91 -17.93 17.65 -4.43
C LEU A 91 -19.42 17.58 -4.78
N THR A 92 -20.15 16.60 -4.24
CA THR A 92 -21.58 16.39 -4.52
C THR A 92 -22.52 16.92 -3.45
N TYR A 93 -21.99 17.25 -2.26
CA TYR A 93 -22.70 17.89 -1.15
C TYR A 93 -22.15 19.29 -0.91
#